data_AF-A0A7J5D7K3-F1
#
_entry.id   AF-A0A7J5D7K3-F1
#
_cell.length_a   1.000
_cell.length_b   1.000
_cell.length_c   1.000
_cell.angle_alpha   90.00
_cell.angle_beta   90.00
_cell.angle_gamma   90.00
#
_symmetry.space_group_name_H-M   'P 1'
#
loop_
_entity.id
_entity.type
_entity.pdbx_description
1 polymer ?
#
loop_
_entity_poly.entity_id
_entity_poly.type
_entity_poly.pdbx_seq_one_letter_code
_entity_poly.pdbx_strand_id
1 'polypeptide(L)' 'MTTLPADEQLRTQTRAAVQQAPISQAEIARQLGVSTKHLNQMLLGHAPLSLIWAEGILGLCGMEVEVTVRPEKRHP' A
#
# COMPACT_ATOMS: atom_id res chain seq x y z
N MET A 1 -18.91 -12.82 -1.94
CA MET A 1 -17.88 -11.76 -1.95
C MET A 1 -16.57 -12.39 -1.53
N THR A 2 -15.67 -12.64 -2.48
CA THR A 2 -14.33 -13.19 -2.21
C THR A 2 -13.49 -12.09 -1.56
N THR A 3 -13.09 -12.30 -0.31
CA THR A 3 -12.14 -11.41 0.37
C THR A 3 -10.81 -11.49 -0.36
N LEU A 4 -10.28 -10.36 -0.81
CA LEU A 4 -8.94 -10.32 -1.43
C LEU A 4 -7.88 -10.78 -0.42
N PRO A 5 -6.78 -11.40 -0.86
CA PRO A 5 -5.61 -11.65 -0.01
C PRO A 5 -5.15 -10.35 0.68
N ALA A 6 -4.62 -10.46 1.90
CA ALA A 6 -4.24 -9.31 2.70
C ALA A 6 -3.22 -8.38 2.00
N ASP A 7 -2.30 -8.96 1.22
CA ASP A 7 -1.31 -8.19 0.46
C ASP A 7 -1.94 -7.39 -0.70
N GLU A 8 -2.94 -7.94 -1.39
CA GLU A 8 -3.68 -7.22 -2.43
C GLU A 8 -4.59 -6.13 -1.82
N GLN A 9 -5.16 -6.38 -0.63
CA GLN A 9 -5.90 -5.34 0.10
C GLN A 9 -4.99 -4.18 0.50
N LEU A 10 -3.80 -4.48 1.03
CA LEU A 10 -2.81 -3.46 1.38
C LEU A 10 -2.43 -2.66 0.14
N ARG A 11 -2.05 -3.34 -0.95
CA ARG A 11 -1.67 -2.72 -2.22
C ARG A 11 -2.76 -1.83 -2.80
N THR A 12 -4.01 -2.30 -2.79
CA THR A 12 -5.16 -1.54 -3.28
C THR A 12 -5.36 -0.26 -2.47
N GLN A 13 -5.31 -0.34 -1.14
CA GLN A 13 -5.44 0.82 -0.26
C GLN A 13 -4.28 1.80 -0.42
N THR A 14 -3.04 1.31 -0.47
CA THR A 14 -1.86 2.15 -0.73
C THR A 14 -1.97 2.87 -2.07
N ARG A 15 -2.42 2.18 -3.14
CA ARG A 15 -2.60 2.81 -4.46
C ARG A 15 -3.67 3.90 -4.43
N ALA A 16 -4.79 3.65 -3.76
CA ALA A 16 -5.86 4.63 -3.60
C ALA A 16 -5.38 5.88 -2.83
N ALA A 17 -4.62 5.69 -1.75
CA ALA A 17 -4.04 6.79 -0.97
C ALA A 17 -3.06 7.63 -1.81
N VAL A 18 -2.20 6.99 -2.59
CA VAL A 18 -1.27 7.69 -3.51
C VAL A 18 -2.02 8.53 -4.55
N GLN A 19 -3.18 8.07 -5.03
CA GLN A 19 -4.01 8.83 -5.98
C GLN A 19 -4.70 10.05 -5.34
N GLN A 20 -4.96 9.99 -4.04
CA GLN A 20 -5.61 11.07 -3.27
C GLN A 20 -4.60 11.98 -2.54
N ALA A 21 -3.31 11.64 -2.61
CA ALA A 21 -2.27 12.35 -1.88
C ALA A 21 -2.13 13.80 -2.36
N PRO A 22 -1.80 14.75 -1.44
CA PRO A 22 -1.54 16.13 -1.81
C PRO A 22 -0.21 16.32 -2.56
N ILE A 23 0.63 15.28 -2.61
CA ILE A 23 1.94 15.27 -3.28
C ILE A 23 1.97 14.25 -4.41
N SER A 24 2.80 14.51 -5.42
CA SER A 24 2.94 13.61 -6.57
C SER A 24 3.59 12.27 -6.19
N GLN A 25 3.30 11.21 -6.96
CA GLN A 25 3.99 9.93 -6.83
C GLN A 25 5.52 10.05 -6.99
N ALA A 26 5.99 11.02 -7.78
CA ALA A 26 7.43 11.29 -7.93
C ALA A 26 8.04 11.86 -6.66
N GLU A 27 7.31 12.73 -5.96
CA GLU A 27 7.74 13.27 -4.68
C GLU A 27 7.75 12.20 -3.59
N ILE A 28 6.75 11.32 -3.56
CA ILE A 28 6.73 10.15 -2.67
C ILE A 28 7.96 9.27 -2.90
N ALA A 29 8.23 8.91 -4.16
CA ALA A 29 9.40 8.09 -4.51
C ALA A 29 10.71 8.75 -4.06
N ARG A 30 10.84 10.06 -4.29
CA ARG A 30 12.02 10.85 -3.90
C ARG A 30 12.24 10.82 -2.38
N GLN A 31 11.20 11.06 -1.59
CA GLN A 31 11.31 11.06 -0.12
C GLN A 31 11.61 9.67 0.46
N LEU A 32 11.12 8.62 -0.22
CA LEU A 32 11.40 7.24 0.12
C LEU A 32 12.76 6.73 -0.38
N GLY A 33 13.52 7.54 -1.12
CA GLY A 33 14.83 7.14 -1.67
C GLY A 33 14.74 6.08 -2.76
N VAL A 34 13.61 5.96 -3.46
CA VAL A 34 13.39 4.97 -4.53
C VAL A 34 13.10 5.66 -5.86
N SER A 35 13.24 4.91 -6.96
CA SER A 35 12.77 5.42 -8.26
C SER A 35 11.24 5.39 -8.35
N THR A 36 10.67 6.33 -9.11
CA THR A 36 9.24 6.33 -9.48
C THR A 36 8.81 5.02 -10.11
N LYS A 37 9.67 4.43 -10.95
CA LYS A 37 9.46 3.11 -11.53
C LYS A 37 9.31 2.04 -10.44
N HIS A 38 10.22 2.00 -9.47
CA HIS A 38 10.15 1.00 -8.40
C HIS A 38 8.89 1.18 -7.55
N LEU A 39 8.54 2.42 -7.19
CA LEU A 39 7.27 2.71 -6.52
C LEU A 39 6.07 2.22 -7.33
N ASN A 40 6.03 2.50 -8.63
CA ASN A 40 4.95 2.02 -9.50
C ASN A 40 4.90 0.49 -9.57
N GLN A 41 6.04 -0.19 -9.62
CA GLN A 41 6.10 -1.66 -9.60
C GLN A 41 5.54 -2.22 -8.28
N MET A 42 5.81 -1.58 -7.13
CA MET A 42 5.22 -1.98 -5.85
C MET A 42 3.69 -1.83 -5.86
N LEU A 43 3.20 -0.67 -6.33
CA LEU A 43 1.76 -0.38 -6.40
C LEU A 43 1.02 -1.29 -7.39
N LEU A 44 1.67 -1.80 -8.43
CA LEU A 44 1.09 -2.70 -9.42
C LEU A 44 1.30 -4.19 -9.08
N GLY A 45 2.04 -4.52 -8.01
CA GLY A 45 2.29 -5.90 -7.60
C GLY A 45 3.38 -6.61 -8.40
N HIS A 46 4.17 -5.88 -9.18
CA HIS A 46 5.36 -6.39 -9.87
C HIS A 46 6.61 -6.39 -8.97
N ALA A 47 6.59 -5.62 -7.89
CA ALA A 47 7.58 -5.65 -6.82
C ALA A 47 6.88 -5.86 -5.47
N PRO A 48 7.56 -6.48 -4.48
CA PRO A 48 6.98 -6.70 -3.17
C PRO A 48 6.69 -5.37 -2.47
N LEU A 49 5.46 -5.20 -2.00
CA LEU A 49 5.07 -4.11 -1.10
C LEU A 49 5.06 -4.67 0.32
N SER A 50 6.13 -4.43 1.08
CA SER A 50 6.18 -4.79 2.50
C SER A 50 5.34 -3.83 3.34
N LEU A 51 5.02 -4.23 4.57
CA LEU A 51 4.32 -3.37 5.53
C LEU A 51 5.09 -2.06 5.77
N ILE A 52 6.42 -2.13 5.94
CA ILE A 52 7.30 -0.97 6.13
C ILE A 52 7.20 0.00 4.94
N TRP A 53 7.19 -0.51 3.71
CA TRP A 53 7.01 0.33 2.52
C TRP A 53 5.62 0.96 2.48
N ALA A 54 4.57 0.20 2.80
CA ALA A 54 3.22 0.72 2.85
C ALA A 54 3.07 1.82 3.91
N GLU A 55 3.60 1.63 5.11
CA GLU A 55 3.64 2.63 6.19
C GLU A 55 4.34 3.91 5.73
N GLY A 56 5.52 3.80 5.11
CA GLY A 56 6.25 4.95 4.59
C GLY A 56 5.47 5.70 3.51
N ILE A 57 4.88 4.99 2.55
CA ILE A 57 4.07 5.60 1.48
C ILE A 57 2.83 6.28 2.08
N LEU A 58 2.11 5.58 2.97
CA LEU A 58 0.86 6.08 3.55
C LEU A 58 1.11 7.27 4.47
N GLY A 59 2.19 7.27 5.26
CA GLY A 59 2.58 8.41 6.08
C GLY A 59 2.81 9.68 5.24
N LEU A 60 3.43 9.54 4.07
CA LEU A 60 3.61 10.64 3.11
C LEU A 60 2.29 11.08 2.45
N CYS A 61 1.28 10.21 2.43
CA CYS A 61 -0.08 10.54 1.98
C CYS A 61 -0.94 11.11 3.11
N GLY A 62 -0.41 11.28 4.33
CA GLY A 62 -1.19 11.72 5.51
C GLY A 62 -2.11 10.64 6.08
N MET A 63 -1.80 9.37 5.83
CA MET A 63 -2.59 8.21 6.24
C MET A 63 -1.76 7.34 7.19
N GLU A 64 -2.44 6.53 8.02
CA GLU A 64 -1.81 5.58 8.93
C GLU A 64 -2.21 4.14 8.57
N VAL A 65 -1.38 3.18 8.96
CA VAL A 65 -1.67 1.74 8.79
C VAL A 65 -2.21 1.18 10.09
N GLU A 66 -3.37 0.55 10.02
CA GLU A 66 -3.94 -0.25 11.11
C GLU A 66 -3.95 -1.74 10.73
N VAL A 67 -3.33 -2.59 11.55
CA VAL A 67 -3.29 -4.05 11.35
C VAL A 67 -4.33 -4.71 12.26
N THR A 68 -5.30 -5.40 11.66
CA THR A 68 -6.33 -6.14 12.40
C THR A 68 -6.36 -7.62 12.01
N VAL A 69 -6.71 -8.47 12.97
CA VAL A 69 -6.93 -9.91 12.75
C VAL A 69 -8.40 -10.23 13.02
N ARG A 70 -8.94 -11.20 12.27
CA ARG A 70 -10.36 -11.59 12.38
C ARG A 70 -10.46 -13.12 12.41
N PRO A 71 -11.47 -13.70 13.09
CA PRO A 71 -11.70 -15.13 13.04
C PRO A 71 -11.87 -15.59 11.59
N GLU A 72 -11.22 -16.69 11.22
CA GLU A 72 -11.47 -17.35 9.96
C GLU A 72 -12.94 -17.82 9.96
N LYS A 73 -13.69 -17.54 8.88
CA LYS A 73 -15.03 -18.10 8.71
C LYS A 73 -14.90 -19.60 8.46
N ARG A 74 -14.77 -20.40 9.51
CA ARG A 74 -15.08 -21.83 9.43
C ARG A 74 -16.57 -21.95 9.15
N HIS A 75 -16.93 -22.40 7.95
CA HIS A 75 -18.22 -23.04 7.77
C HIS A 75 -18.24 -24.29 8.68
N PRO A 76 -19.34 -24.52 9.42
CA PRO A 76 -19.53 -25.77 10.15
C PRO A 76 -19.55 -26.98 9.21
#